data_AF-A0A376SBA8-F1
#
_entry.id   AF-A0A376SBA8-F1
#
_cell.length_a   1.000
_cell.length_b   1.000
_cell.length_c   1.000
_cell.angle_alpha   90.00
_cell.angle_beta   90.00
_cell.angle_gamma   90.00
#
_symmetry.space_group_name_H-M   'P 1'
#
loop_
_entity.id
_entity.type
_entity.pdbx_description
1 polymer ?
#
loop_
_entity_poly.entity_id
_entity_poly.type
_entity_poly.pdbx_seq_one_letter_code
_entity_poly.pdbx_strand_id
1 'polypeptide(L)' 'MIPDVSQALAWLEKHPQALKGIQRGLERETLRVNADGRLATTGHPEALGFRTDAQMDYYRFCGSITGIHYTSGW' A
#
# COMPACT_ATOMS: atom_id res chain seq x y z
N MET A 1 25.33 14.02 -1.50
CA MET A 1 25.26 15.27 -0.72
C MET A 1 23.78 15.60 -0.54
N ILE A 2 23.30 15.75 0.69
CA ILE A 2 21.89 16.09 0.97
C ILE A 2 21.78 17.63 0.96
N PRO A 3 20.76 18.22 0.32
CA PRO A 3 20.60 19.68 0.27
C PRO A 3 20.23 20.26 1.64
N ASP A 4 20.57 21.54 1.85
CA ASP A 4 20.08 22.28 3.01
C ASP A 4 18.58 22.56 2.86
N VAL A 5 17.81 22.18 3.88
CA VAL A 5 16.35 22.32 3.96
C VAL A 5 15.92 23.19 5.15
N SER A 6 16.85 23.89 5.79
CA SER A 6 16.61 24.67 7.03
C SER A 6 15.48 25.69 6.90
N GLN A 7 15.38 26.36 5.74
CA GLN A 7 14.30 27.32 5.49
C GLN A 7 12.91 26.63 5.41
N ALA A 8 12.83 25.46 4.79
CA ALA A 8 11.58 24.71 4.67
C ALA A 8 11.13 24.17 6.04
N LEU A 9 12.07 23.71 6.87
CA LEU A 9 11.80 23.27 8.24
C LEU A 9 11.31 24.43 9.11
N ALA A 10 11.97 25.60 9.06
CA ALA A 10 11.55 26.78 9.81
C ALA A 10 10.16 27.31 9.40
N TRP A 11 9.78 27.11 8.13
CA TRP A 11 8.41 27.40 7.68
C TRP A 11 7.42 26.38 8.25
N LEU A 12 7.76 25.08 8.22
CA LEU A 12 6.89 24.01 8.70
C LEU A 12 6.61 24.13 10.22
N GLU A 13 7.63 24.47 11.01
CA GLU A 13 7.51 24.74 12.44
C GLU A 13 6.47 25.83 12.76
N LYS A 14 6.39 26.86 11.91
CA LYS A 14 5.44 27.97 12.05
C LYS A 14 4.02 27.62 11.59
N HIS A 15 3.83 26.50 10.89
CA HIS A 15 2.55 26.10 10.31
C HIS A 15 2.18 24.65 10.71
N PRO A 16 1.97 24.36 12.00
CA PRO A 16 1.78 22.98 12.49
C PRO A 16 0.51 22.31 11.94
N GLN A 17 -0.48 23.07 11.49
CA GLN A 17 -1.71 22.53 10.88
C GLN A 17 -1.52 22.12 9.42
N ALA A 18 -0.41 22.50 8.76
CA ALA A 18 -0.19 22.25 7.34
C ALA A 18 -0.10 20.75 6.98
N LEU A 19 0.27 19.89 7.94
CA LEU A 19 0.33 18.43 7.77
C LEU A 19 -0.86 17.69 8.37
N LYS A 20 -1.84 18.40 8.92
CA LYS A 20 -3.03 17.77 9.48
C LYS A 20 -3.87 17.15 8.36
N GLY A 21 -4.26 15.90 8.54
CA GLY A 21 -5.16 15.21 7.60
C GLY A 21 -4.47 14.55 6.40
N ILE A 22 -3.17 14.25 6.49
CA ILE A 22 -2.49 13.43 5.48
C ILE A 22 -3.20 12.08 5.35
N GLN A 23 -3.62 11.80 4.12
CA GLN A 23 -4.27 10.55 3.74
C GLN A 23 -3.25 9.60 3.12
N ARG A 24 -3.42 8.31 3.36
CA ARG A 24 -2.55 7.25 2.84
C ARG A 24 -3.38 6.09 2.32
N GLY A 25 -2.91 5.47 1.24
CA GLY A 25 -3.34 4.17 0.77
C GLY A 25 -2.15 3.22 0.77
N LEU A 26 -2.38 1.94 1.04
CA LEU A 26 -1.37 0.90 1.01
C LEU A 26 -1.80 -0.18 0.02
N GLU A 27 -0.86 -0.57 -0.83
CA GLU A 27 -0.97 -1.72 -1.69
C GLU A 27 0.09 -2.73 -1.30
N ARG A 28 -0.30 -3.99 -1.20
CA ARG A 28 0.61 -5.08 -0.87
C ARG A 28 0.30 -6.28 -1.72
N GLU A 29 1.34 -6.85 -2.28
CA GLU A 29 1.26 -8.03 -3.12
C GLU A 29 2.07 -9.17 -2.51
N THR A 30 1.55 -10.39 -2.67
CA THR A 30 2.28 -11.60 -2.28
C THR A 30 1.95 -12.77 -3.19
N LEU A 31 2.94 -13.62 -3.43
CA LEU A 31 2.77 -14.87 -4.14
C LEU A 31 2.01 -15.86 -3.25
N ARG A 32 1.14 -16.65 -3.87
CA ARG A 32 0.52 -17.80 -3.21
C ARG A 32 1.46 -18.99 -3.33
N VAL A 33 1.82 -19.58 -2.20
CA VAL A 33 2.73 -20.72 -2.12
C VAL A 33 2.09 -21.89 -1.38
N ASN A 34 2.48 -23.10 -1.75
CA ASN A 34 2.18 -24.31 -1.01
C ASN A 34 3.11 -24.44 0.20
N ALA A 35 2.84 -25.40 1.08
CA ALA A 35 3.67 -25.64 2.27
C ALA A 35 5.14 -26.01 1.94
N ASP A 36 5.41 -26.52 0.75
CA ASP A 36 6.77 -26.81 0.25
C ASP A 36 7.47 -25.58 -0.36
N GLY A 37 6.84 -24.41 -0.32
CA GLY A 37 7.37 -23.15 -0.85
C GLY A 37 7.22 -22.97 -2.36
N ARG A 38 6.64 -23.94 -3.08
CA ARG A 38 6.36 -23.80 -4.52
C ARG A 38 5.14 -22.94 -4.79
N LEU A 39 5.09 -22.29 -5.95
CA LEU A 39 3.96 -21.48 -6.36
C LEU A 39 2.68 -22.31 -6.48
N ALA A 40 1.59 -21.79 -5.94
CA ALA A 40 0.28 -22.39 -6.08
C ALA A 40 -0.22 -22.27 -7.53
N THR A 41 -0.67 -23.38 -8.11
CA THR A 41 -1.24 -23.44 -9.46
C THR A 41 -2.77 -23.35 -9.47
N THR A 42 -3.40 -23.30 -8.29
CA THR A 42 -4.85 -23.14 -8.13
C THR A 42 -5.32 -21.76 -8.62
N GLY A 43 -6.62 -21.62 -8.87
CA GLY A 43 -7.24 -20.32 -9.18
C GLY A 43 -7.25 -19.36 -7.99
N HIS A 44 -7.80 -18.16 -8.18
CA HIS A 44 -8.03 -17.23 -7.07
C HIS A 44 -9.02 -17.84 -6.05
N PRO A 45 -8.81 -17.69 -4.73
CA PRO A 45 -9.74 -18.23 -3.74
C PRO A 45 -11.14 -17.62 -3.89
N GLU A 46 -12.17 -18.46 -4.10
CA GLU A 46 -13.56 -18.01 -4.31
C GLU A 46 -14.11 -17.19 -3.13
N ALA A 47 -13.66 -17.47 -1.91
CA ALA A 47 -14.05 -16.75 -0.70
C ALA A 47 -13.66 -15.26 -0.72
N LEU A 48 -12.70 -14.86 -1.56
CA LEU A 48 -12.30 -13.46 -1.72
C LEU A 48 -13.13 -12.71 -2.79
N GLY A 49 -14.13 -13.37 -3.37
CA GLY A 49 -15.03 -12.81 -4.35
C GLY A 49 -14.53 -12.91 -5.79
N PHE A 50 -15.24 -12.24 -6.69
CA PHE A 50 -14.92 -12.23 -8.11
C PHE A 50 -13.80 -11.22 -8.39
N ARG A 51 -12.78 -11.67 -9.10
CA ARG A 51 -11.68 -10.82 -9.55
C ARG A 51 -11.63 -10.87 -11.07
N THR A 52 -11.62 -9.71 -11.70
CA THR A 52 -11.40 -9.59 -13.15
C THR A 52 -9.91 -9.77 -13.45
N ASP A 53 -9.59 -10.38 -14.59
CA ASP A 53 -8.21 -10.71 -14.98
C ASP A 53 -7.26 -9.50 -15.01
N ALA A 54 -7.79 -8.27 -15.04
CA ALA A 54 -7.05 -7.01 -15.00
C ALA A 54 -6.38 -6.68 -13.66
N GLN A 55 -6.68 -7.39 -12.56
CA GLN A 55 -5.98 -7.22 -11.29
C GLN A 55 -4.88 -8.26 -11.07
N MET A 56 -4.67 -9.21 -11.99
CA MET A 56 -3.57 -10.16 -11.94
C MET A 56 -2.38 -9.59 -12.72
N ASP A 57 -1.38 -9.06 -12.01
CA ASP A 57 -0.03 -9.08 -12.57
C ASP A 57 0.34 -10.54 -12.84
N TYR A 58 0.93 -10.80 -14.01
CA TYR A 58 1.18 -12.05 -14.75
C TYR A 58 1.44 -13.37 -13.97
N TYR A 59 1.71 -13.32 -12.66
CA TYR A 59 2.02 -14.43 -11.76
C TYR A 59 1.03 -14.60 -10.58
N ARG A 60 -0.25 -14.94 -10.82
CA ARG A 60 -1.20 -15.49 -9.80
C ARG A 60 -1.13 -14.82 -8.40
N PHE A 61 -0.90 -13.51 -8.37
CA PHE A 61 -0.59 -12.76 -7.15
C PHE A 61 -1.85 -12.55 -6.30
N CYS A 62 -1.67 -12.57 -4.98
CA CYS A 62 -2.67 -12.09 -4.02
C CYS A 62 -2.33 -10.64 -3.70
N GLY A 63 -3.09 -9.71 -4.31
CA GLY A 63 -3.02 -8.28 -3.99
C GLY A 63 -4.04 -7.91 -2.92
N SER A 64 -3.69 -6.99 -2.05
CA SER A 64 -4.60 -6.31 -1.13
C SER A 64 -4.37 -4.80 -1.24
N ILE A 65 -5.43 -4.06 -1.52
CA ILE A 65 -5.43 -2.59 -1.60
C ILE A 65 -6.30 -2.09 -0.44
N THR A 66 -5.76 -1.22 0.40
CA THR A 66 -6.57 -0.49 1.38
C THR A 66 -7.21 0.69 0.68
N GLY A 67 -8.41 1.11 1.13
CA GLY A 67 -8.96 2.40 0.71
C GLY A 67 -8.04 3.56 1.10
N ILE A 68 -8.42 4.79 0.72
CA ILE A 68 -7.76 5.97 1.27
C ILE A 68 -8.22 6.12 2.71
N HIS A 69 -7.27 6.02 3.66
CA HIS A 69 -7.56 6.09 5.08
C HIS A 69 -7.08 7.40 5.68
N TYR A 70 -7.94 8.00 6.51
CA TYR A 70 -7.56 8.98 7.51
C TYR A 70 -7.03 8.23 8.73
N THR A 71 -5.78 8.49 9.14
CA THR A 71 -5.34 8.08 10.47
C THR A 71 -5.69 9.20 11.44
N SER A 72 -6.75 9.03 12.22
CA SER A 72 -7.07 9.92 13.34
C SER A 72 -6.04 9.70 14.46
N GLY A 73 -4.87 10.33 14.34
CA GLY A 73 -3.80 10.19 15.31
C GLY A 73 -2.43 10.52 14.72
N TRP A 74 -2.12 11.82 14.70
CA TRP A 74 -0.78 12.39 14.80
C TRP A 74 -0.91 13.66 15.64
#